data_AF-A0A9P4V7I1-F1
#
_entry.id   AF-A0A9P4V7I1-F1
#
_cell.length_a   1.000
_cell.length_b   1.000
_cell.length_c   1.000
_cell.angle_alpha   90.00
_cell.angle_beta   90.00
_cell.angle_gamma   90.00
#
_symmetry.space_group_name_H-M   'P 1'
#
loop_
_entity.id
_entity.type
_entity.pdbx_description
1 polymer ?
#
loop_
_entity_poly.entity_id
_entity_poly.type
_entity_poly.pdbx_seq_one_letter_code
_entity_poly.pdbx_strand_id
1 'polypeptide(L)'
;MHLPKLRYGPKFLLWPFSDEYSAGPLLRYVELLHQYSRLFDRFDMFYHDLFYRRLQWTYSPPPPVFHDLLDVMTKVYRAELILDYKFKNRGLCIEALKMSNPSIPLHFHGNLYYYPHNNRLALVGDKVLYMALVDHWYDTKRTLGEYSEITIKSVTRVKLAEEAREVRLASLVIHTSLTESEIDSRIDLTAKTYEALLGAVYIDVESN
;
A
#
# COMPACT_ATOMS: atom_id res chain seq x y z
N MET A 1 -19.82 20.49 18.49
CA MET A 1 -19.14 19.72 17.43
C MET A 1 -18.06 18.89 18.09
N HIS A 2 -18.34 17.63 18.41
CA HIS A 2 -17.40 16.73 19.09
C HIS A 2 -16.69 15.90 18.03
N LEU A 3 -15.38 16.09 17.88
CA LEU A 3 -14.54 15.21 17.07
C LEU A 3 -14.38 13.87 17.81
N PRO A 4 -14.56 12.73 17.14
CA PRO A 4 -14.31 11.42 17.75
C PRO A 4 -12.82 11.30 18.09
N LYS A 5 -12.53 10.88 19.31
CA LYS A 5 -11.17 10.53 19.73
C LYS A 5 -10.71 9.33 18.90
N LEU A 6 -9.70 9.53 18.06
CA LEU A 6 -8.94 8.48 17.38
C LEU A 6 -8.23 7.61 18.44
N ARG A 7 -8.97 6.68 19.05
CA ARG A 7 -8.37 5.53 19.73
C ARG A 7 -8.17 4.48 18.65
N TYR A 8 -6.93 4.02 18.49
CA TYR A 8 -6.45 3.05 17.50
C TYR A 8 -6.05 3.64 16.14
N GLY A 9 -4.99 4.45 16.14
CA GLY A 9 -4.16 4.64 14.95
C GLY A 9 -3.33 3.37 14.66
N PRO A 10 -2.83 3.19 13.42
CA PRO A 10 -1.92 2.10 13.08
C PRO A 10 -0.69 2.13 14.00
N LYS A 11 -0.20 0.96 14.41
CA LYS A 11 0.96 0.77 15.32
C LYS A 11 2.26 1.47 14.87
N PHE A 12 2.28 2.05 13.67
CA PHE A 12 3.38 2.82 13.10
C PHE A 12 3.77 4.09 13.87
N LEU A 13 2.95 4.55 14.81
CA LEU A 13 3.26 5.72 15.65
C LEU A 13 3.87 5.35 17.02
N LEU A 14 4.17 4.07 17.27
CA LEU A 14 4.79 3.61 18.51
C LEU A 14 5.99 2.70 18.21
N TRP A 15 7.15 3.28 17.92
CA TRP A 15 8.43 2.56 17.99
C TRP A 15 9.58 3.57 18.28
N PRO A 16 10.60 3.24 19.11
CA PRO A 16 11.04 1.91 19.53
C PRO A 16 10.85 1.56 21.00
N PHE A 17 10.38 0.33 21.29
CA PHE A 17 10.82 -0.58 22.36
C PHE A 17 9.89 -1.82 22.46
N SER A 18 10.51 -2.98 22.68
CA SER A 18 10.01 -4.28 23.15
C SER A 18 9.88 -5.43 22.13
N ASP A 19 10.76 -6.40 22.34
CA ASP A 19 10.72 -7.80 21.93
C ASP A 19 9.44 -8.51 22.43
N GLU A 20 8.94 -9.49 21.66
CA GLU A 20 8.69 -10.87 22.13
C GLU A 20 7.99 -11.71 21.05
N TYR A 21 8.57 -12.89 20.78
CA TYR A 21 8.00 -13.99 20.00
C TYR A 21 7.00 -14.79 20.85
N SER A 22 5.93 -15.35 20.25
CA SER A 22 5.59 -16.78 20.36
C SER A 22 4.22 -17.16 19.74
N ALA A 23 4.20 -18.34 19.11
CA ALA A 23 3.07 -19.25 18.81
C ALA A 23 1.90 -18.75 17.95
N GLY A 24 2.01 -18.92 16.62
CA GLY A 24 0.92 -18.63 15.66
C GLY A 24 0.95 -19.26 14.24
N PRO A 25 1.98 -19.99 13.75
CA PRO A 25 2.00 -20.39 12.34
C PRO A 25 0.98 -21.45 11.92
N LEU A 26 0.67 -22.43 12.78
CA LEU A 26 -0.08 -23.63 12.37
C LEU A 26 -1.60 -23.41 12.25
N LEU A 27 -2.20 -22.62 13.15
CA LEU A 27 -3.64 -22.29 13.06
C LEU A 27 -3.95 -21.44 11.82
N ARG A 28 -3.02 -20.53 11.48
CA ARG A 28 -3.14 -19.61 10.34
C ARG A 28 -3.07 -20.33 8.99
N TYR A 29 -2.35 -21.46 8.94
CA TYR A 29 -2.24 -22.29 7.73
C TYR A 29 -3.55 -23.06 7.43
N VAL A 30 -4.27 -23.51 8.47
CA VAL A 30 -5.55 -24.23 8.33
C VAL A 30 -6.67 -23.29 7.88
N GLU A 31 -6.71 -22.05 8.40
CA GLU A 31 -7.67 -21.03 7.96
C GLU A 31 -7.44 -20.59 6.50
N LEU A 32 -6.17 -20.47 6.09
CA LEU A 32 -5.80 -20.22 4.68
C LEU A 32 -6.31 -21.35 3.76
N LEU A 33 -6.10 -22.61 4.12
CA LEU A 33 -6.57 -23.75 3.31
C LEU A 33 -8.11 -23.80 3.19
N HIS A 34 -8.84 -23.45 4.25
CA HIS A 34 -10.30 -23.33 4.18
C HIS A 34 -10.77 -22.16 3.30
N GLN A 35 -10.08 -21.02 3.32
CA GLN A 35 -10.38 -19.88 2.45
C GLN A 35 -10.07 -20.18 0.97
N TYR A 36 -9.02 -20.96 0.70
CA TYR A 36 -8.69 -21.43 -0.65
C TYR A 36 -9.64 -22.53 -1.16
N SER A 37 -10.18 -23.40 -0.31
CA SER A 37 -11.14 -24.44 -0.75
C SER A 37 -12.37 -23.87 -1.47
N ARG A 38 -12.92 -22.75 -0.96
CA ARG A 38 -14.05 -22.05 -1.60
C ARG A 38 -13.69 -21.33 -2.90
N LEU A 39 -12.40 -21.11 -3.17
CA LEU A 39 -11.94 -20.65 -4.48
C LEU A 39 -11.99 -21.81 -5.48
N PHE A 40 -11.59 -23.02 -5.08
CA PHE A 40 -11.62 -24.21 -5.93
C PHE A 40 -13.03 -24.67 -6.30
N ASP A 41 -13.99 -24.64 -5.36
CA ASP A 41 -15.40 -24.97 -5.66
C ASP A 41 -16.01 -24.07 -6.76
N ARG A 42 -15.52 -22.82 -6.90
CA ARG A 42 -15.95 -21.90 -7.97
C ARG A 42 -15.20 -22.09 -9.28
N PHE A 43 -14.00 -22.65 -9.26
CA PHE A 43 -13.28 -22.98 -10.48
C PHE A 43 -13.97 -24.14 -11.22
N ASP A 44 -14.58 -25.08 -10.52
CA ASP A 44 -15.27 -26.23 -11.12
C ASP A 44 -16.48 -25.80 -11.95
N MET A 45 -17.26 -24.83 -11.47
CA MET A 45 -18.35 -24.22 -12.24
C MET A 45 -17.85 -23.44 -13.46
N PHE A 46 -16.70 -22.77 -13.33
CA PHE A 46 -16.08 -22.06 -14.45
C PHE A 46 -15.67 -23.05 -15.56
N TYR A 47 -15.01 -24.16 -15.21
CA TYR A 47 -14.65 -25.20 -16.17
C TYR A 47 -15.88 -25.88 -16.78
N HIS A 48 -16.93 -26.12 -15.99
CA HIS A 48 -18.20 -26.64 -16.47
C HIS A 48 -18.82 -25.71 -17.52
N ASP A 49 -18.96 -24.42 -17.24
CA ASP A 49 -19.57 -23.45 -18.18
C ASP A 49 -18.71 -23.19 -19.43
N LEU A 50 -17.38 -23.31 -19.31
CA LEU A 50 -16.44 -23.30 -20.42
C LEU A 50 -16.60 -24.53 -21.32
N PHE A 51 -16.71 -25.72 -20.71
CA PHE A 51 -16.84 -27.01 -21.41
C PHE A 51 -18.17 -27.09 -22.18
N TYR A 52 -19.25 -26.54 -21.62
CA TYR A 52 -20.56 -26.46 -22.28
C TYR A 52 -20.75 -25.22 -23.16
N ARG A 53 -19.68 -24.47 -23.49
CA ARG A 53 -19.69 -23.28 -24.37
C ARG A 53 -20.69 -22.19 -23.98
N ARG A 54 -21.05 -22.11 -22.69
CA ARG A 54 -21.90 -21.03 -22.15
C ARG A 54 -21.11 -19.76 -21.90
N LEU A 55 -19.78 -19.86 -21.85
CA LEU A 55 -18.83 -18.75 -21.83
C LEU A 55 -17.95 -18.82 -23.09
N GLN A 56 -17.86 -17.72 -23.82
CA GLN A 56 -16.87 -17.55 -24.89
C GLN A 56 -15.62 -16.92 -24.28
N TRP A 57 -14.43 -17.47 -24.59
CA TRP A 57 -13.18 -16.75 -24.37
C TRP A 57 -13.17 -15.53 -25.29
N THR A 58 -13.63 -14.38 -24.80
CA THR A 58 -13.14 -13.12 -25.34
C THR A 58 -11.75 -12.89 -24.75
N TYR A 59 -10.79 -13.72 -25.19
CA TYR A 59 -9.38 -13.49 -24.92
C TYR A 59 -8.97 -12.26 -25.72
N SER A 60 -9.20 -11.07 -25.15
CA SER A 60 -8.56 -9.87 -25.64
C SER A 60 -7.08 -9.99 -25.32
N PRO A 61 -6.17 -9.98 -26.31
CA PRO A 61 -4.75 -10.00 -26.03
C PRO A 61 -4.38 -8.79 -25.15
N PRO A 62 -3.39 -8.92 -24.26
CA PRO A 62 -2.97 -7.82 -23.43
C PRO A 62 -2.50 -6.65 -24.31
N PRO A 63 -2.71 -5.40 -23.87
CA PRO A 63 -2.18 -4.25 -24.60
C PRO A 63 -0.64 -4.31 -24.61
N PRO A 64 0.03 -3.56 -25.51
CA PRO A 64 1.50 -3.61 -25.63
C PRO A 64 2.25 -3.25 -24.35
N VAL A 65 1.65 -2.41 -23.49
CA VAL A 65 2.23 -1.99 -22.20
C VAL A 65 1.17 -2.15 -21.12
N PHE A 66 1.47 -2.96 -20.11
CA PHE A 66 0.61 -3.22 -18.95
C PHE A 66 1.44 -3.65 -17.75
N HIS A 67 0.81 -3.66 -16.58
CA HIS A 67 1.32 -4.33 -15.39
C HIS A 67 0.57 -5.63 -15.15
N ASP A 68 1.28 -6.72 -14.88
CA ASP A 68 0.61 -7.97 -14.52
C ASP A 68 -0.05 -7.83 -13.14
N LEU A 69 -1.34 -8.16 -13.04
CA LEU A 69 -2.07 -8.00 -11.79
C LEU A 69 -1.50 -8.88 -10.67
N LEU A 70 -1.01 -10.10 -10.96
CA LEU A 70 -0.48 -11.00 -9.94
C LEU A 70 0.85 -10.47 -9.37
N ASP A 71 1.71 -9.89 -10.21
CA ASP A 71 2.92 -9.18 -9.74
C ASP A 71 2.52 -8.02 -8.82
N VAL A 72 1.58 -7.19 -9.25
CA VAL A 72 1.10 -6.06 -8.45
C VAL A 72 0.50 -6.52 -7.12
N MET A 73 -0.29 -7.60 -7.10
CA MET A 73 -0.86 -8.14 -5.86
C MET A 73 0.23 -8.67 -4.92
N THR A 74 1.33 -9.19 -5.44
CA THR A 74 2.51 -9.58 -4.64
C THR A 74 3.15 -8.35 -3.99
N LYS A 75 3.26 -7.25 -4.72
CA LYS A 75 3.77 -5.96 -4.19
C LYS A 75 2.85 -5.38 -3.12
N VAL A 76 1.52 -5.43 -3.32
CA VAL A 76 0.52 -5.03 -2.32
C VAL A 76 0.66 -5.86 -1.05
N TYR A 77 0.78 -7.18 -1.18
CA TYR A 77 0.95 -8.04 0.00
C TYR A 77 2.23 -7.69 0.79
N ARG A 78 3.34 -7.41 0.11
CA ARG A 78 4.58 -6.96 0.75
C ARG A 78 4.41 -5.59 1.43
N ALA A 79 3.71 -4.66 0.80
CA ALA A 79 3.40 -3.37 1.39
C ALA A 79 2.55 -3.52 2.67
N GLU A 80 1.53 -4.40 2.65
CA GLU A 80 0.72 -4.71 3.85
C GLU A 80 1.57 -5.28 5.00
N LEU A 81 2.61 -6.06 4.70
CA LEU A 81 3.54 -6.58 5.71
C LEU A 81 4.45 -5.48 6.25
N ILE A 82 5.01 -4.65 5.37
CA ILE A 82 5.84 -3.51 5.78
C ILE A 82 5.04 -2.56 6.67
N LEU A 83 3.78 -2.30 6.33
CA LEU A 83 2.91 -1.37 7.04
C LEU A 83 2.19 -1.99 8.26
N ASP A 84 2.39 -3.28 8.55
CA ASP A 84 1.59 -4.05 9.52
C ASP A 84 0.08 -3.70 9.45
N TYR A 85 -0.42 -3.55 8.21
CA TYR A 85 -1.76 -3.04 7.94
C TYR A 85 -2.39 -3.81 6.79
N LYS A 86 -3.63 -4.27 6.99
CA LYS A 86 -4.41 -4.97 5.96
C LYS A 86 -5.45 -4.03 5.39
N PHE A 87 -5.28 -3.67 4.11
CA PHE A 87 -6.21 -2.77 3.43
C PHE A 87 -7.57 -3.45 3.25
N LYS A 88 -8.64 -2.73 3.60
CA LYS A 88 -10.02 -3.11 3.24
C LYS A 88 -10.21 -2.92 1.73
N ASN A 89 -9.74 -1.79 1.21
CA ASN A 89 -9.67 -1.48 -0.21
C ASN A 89 -8.21 -1.52 -0.70
N ARG A 90 -7.79 -2.70 -1.17
CA ARG A 90 -6.45 -2.87 -1.77
C ARG A 90 -6.20 -2.01 -3.01
N GLY A 91 -7.25 -1.48 -3.64
CA GLY A 91 -7.12 -0.52 -4.74
C GLY A 91 -6.40 0.77 -4.32
N LEU A 92 -6.54 1.20 -3.06
CA LEU A 92 -5.79 2.34 -2.53
C LEU A 92 -4.30 2.06 -2.41
N CYS A 93 -3.93 0.83 -2.01
CA CYS A 93 -2.53 0.40 -1.97
C CYS A 93 -1.94 0.32 -3.39
N ILE A 94 -2.71 -0.21 -4.36
CA ILE A 94 -2.31 -0.23 -5.77
C ILE A 94 -2.08 1.20 -6.28
N GLU A 95 -3.01 2.12 -6.04
CA GLU A 95 -2.87 3.53 -6.42
C GLU A 95 -1.63 4.16 -5.77
N ALA A 96 -1.38 3.91 -4.49
CA ALA A 96 -0.23 4.44 -3.78
C ALA A 96 1.12 3.99 -4.36
N LEU A 97 1.19 2.73 -4.79
CA LEU A 97 2.39 2.15 -5.43
C LEU A 97 2.51 2.52 -6.91
N LYS A 98 1.46 3.07 -7.53
CA LYS A 98 1.43 3.37 -8.97
C LYS A 98 2.08 4.71 -9.33
N MET A 99 3.24 4.59 -9.96
CA MET A 99 4.02 5.71 -10.53
C MET A 99 3.97 5.75 -12.07
N SER A 100 3.57 4.66 -12.70
CA SER A 100 3.34 4.62 -14.15
C SER A 100 2.15 5.48 -14.56
N ASN A 101 2.11 5.89 -15.83
CA ASN A 101 1.01 6.67 -16.40
C ASN A 101 -0.35 6.00 -16.08
N PRO A 102 -1.38 6.76 -15.64
CA PRO A 102 -2.73 6.24 -15.42
C PRO A 102 -3.34 5.49 -16.62
N SER A 103 -2.92 5.82 -17.84
CA SER A 103 -3.37 5.13 -19.06
C SER A 103 -2.82 3.71 -19.21
N ILE A 104 -1.82 3.32 -18.41
CA ILE A 104 -1.22 1.99 -18.44
C ILE A 104 -1.98 1.10 -17.44
N PRO A 105 -2.77 0.13 -17.92
CA PRO A 105 -3.62 -0.67 -17.06
C PRO A 105 -2.83 -1.77 -16.35
N LEU A 106 -3.46 -2.32 -15.32
CA LEU A 106 -3.17 -3.66 -14.83
C LEU A 106 -3.99 -4.65 -15.67
N HIS A 107 -3.41 -5.80 -16.01
CA HIS A 107 -4.07 -6.81 -16.84
C HIS A 107 -4.15 -8.15 -16.11
N PHE A 108 -5.31 -8.82 -16.23
CA PHE A 108 -5.53 -10.18 -15.76
C PHE A 108 -6.64 -10.87 -16.54
N HIS A 109 -6.32 -12.00 -17.19
CA HIS A 109 -7.29 -12.80 -17.97
C HIS A 109 -8.19 -11.97 -18.90
N GLY A 110 -7.62 -11.06 -19.69
CA GLY A 110 -8.36 -10.22 -20.65
C GLY A 110 -9.08 -9.02 -20.03
N ASN A 111 -9.03 -8.85 -18.71
CA ASN A 111 -9.59 -7.69 -18.01
C ASN A 111 -8.50 -6.62 -17.81
N LEU A 112 -8.90 -5.36 -17.94
CA LEU A 112 -8.04 -4.19 -17.74
C LEU A 112 -8.56 -3.37 -16.55
N TYR A 113 -7.64 -3.02 -15.65
CA TYR A 113 -7.94 -2.20 -14.47
C TYR A 113 -7.08 -0.94 -14.50
N TYR A 114 -7.73 0.22 -14.41
CA TYR A 114 -7.07 1.51 -14.45
C TYR A 114 -7.03 2.11 -13.06
N TYR A 115 -5.83 2.53 -12.65
CA TYR A 115 -5.60 3.19 -11.38
C TYR A 115 -4.93 4.55 -11.62
N PRO A 116 -5.24 5.56 -10.81
CA PRO A 116 -4.57 6.86 -10.90
C PRO A 116 -3.09 6.76 -10.54
N HIS A 117 -2.36 7.85 -10.80
CA HIS A 117 -1.03 8.04 -10.25
C HIS A 117 -1.15 8.47 -8.78
N ASN A 118 -0.22 8.04 -7.94
CA ASN A 118 -0.23 8.23 -6.49
C ASN A 118 -0.20 9.69 -5.96
N ASN A 119 -0.17 10.73 -6.81
CA ASN A 119 0.05 12.11 -6.38
C ASN A 119 -1.03 12.61 -5.40
N ARG A 120 -2.29 12.18 -5.57
CA ARG A 120 -3.40 12.58 -4.68
C ARG A 120 -3.25 11.95 -3.30
N LEU A 121 -2.93 10.66 -3.25
CA LEU A 121 -2.67 9.96 -2.00
C LEU A 121 -1.42 10.50 -1.29
N ALA A 122 -0.36 10.83 -2.04
CA ALA A 122 0.83 11.45 -1.48
C ALA A 122 0.52 12.79 -0.79
N LEU A 123 -0.30 13.63 -1.42
CA LEU A 123 -0.72 14.90 -0.81
C LEU A 123 -1.52 14.68 0.49
N VAL A 124 -2.40 13.67 0.53
CA VAL A 124 -3.11 13.30 1.77
C VAL A 124 -2.11 12.84 2.83
N GLY A 125 -1.21 11.94 2.47
CA GLY A 125 -0.21 11.38 3.38
C GLY A 125 0.74 12.41 3.97
N ASP A 126 1.17 13.39 3.18
CA ASP A 126 1.94 14.55 3.65
C ASP A 126 1.20 15.26 4.79
N LYS A 127 -0.09 15.58 4.61
CA LYS A 127 -0.89 16.23 5.66
C LYS A 127 -1.14 15.35 6.87
N VAL A 128 -1.35 14.05 6.68
CA VAL A 128 -1.50 13.08 7.76
C VAL A 128 -0.23 12.98 8.59
N LEU A 129 0.94 12.98 7.96
CA LEU A 129 2.22 12.93 8.65
C LEU A 129 2.44 14.17 9.53
N TYR A 130 2.17 15.37 8.99
CA TYR A 130 2.23 16.61 9.78
C TYR A 130 1.24 16.61 10.94
N MET A 131 0.02 16.12 10.71
CA MET A 131 -1.00 16.03 11.76
C MET A 131 -0.57 15.08 12.88
N ALA A 132 -0.04 13.90 12.54
CA ALA A 132 0.48 12.95 13.51
C ALA A 132 1.65 13.53 14.31
N LEU A 133 2.53 14.30 13.66
CA LEU A 133 3.62 14.97 14.34
C LEU A 133 3.13 16.04 15.33
N VAL A 134 2.14 16.84 14.94
CA VAL A 134 1.52 17.86 15.82
C VAL A 134 0.85 17.19 17.01
N ASP A 135 0.09 16.12 16.78
CA ASP A 135 -0.60 15.36 17.82
C ASP A 135 0.39 14.80 18.85
N HIS A 136 1.48 14.18 18.38
CA HIS A 136 2.55 13.69 19.24
C HIS A 136 3.26 14.82 20.00
N TRP A 137 3.60 15.92 19.32
CA TRP A 137 4.27 17.06 19.94
C TRP A 137 3.41 17.72 21.03
N TYR A 138 2.10 17.84 20.82
CA TYR A 138 1.17 18.51 21.74
C TYR A 138 1.26 17.92 23.16
N ASP A 139 1.36 16.60 23.27
CA ASP A 139 1.44 15.90 24.56
C ASP A 139 2.80 16.07 25.25
N THR A 140 3.87 16.42 24.52
CA THR A 140 5.22 16.59 25.09
C THR A 140 5.40 17.87 25.90
N LYS A 141 4.48 18.84 25.78
CA LYS A 141 4.58 20.19 26.38
C LYS A 141 5.86 20.96 25.97
N ARG A 142 6.51 20.55 24.89
CA ARG A 142 7.66 21.28 24.31
C ARG A 142 7.20 22.60 23.71
N THR A 143 8.14 23.51 23.55
CA THR A 143 7.91 24.81 22.92
C THR A 143 7.67 24.68 21.41
N LEU A 144 7.11 25.73 20.81
CA LEU A 144 6.92 25.80 19.36
C LEU A 144 8.25 25.85 18.58
N GLY A 145 9.31 26.40 19.19
CA GLY A 145 10.65 26.37 18.62
C GLY A 145 11.16 24.94 18.47
N GLU A 146 11.01 24.13 19.52
CA GLU A 146 11.37 22.70 19.49
C GLU A 146 10.50 21.90 18.50
N TYR A 147 9.21 22.22 18.34
CA TYR A 147 8.38 21.63 17.29
C TYR A 147 8.96 21.88 15.90
N SER A 148 9.38 23.12 15.63
CA SER A 148 9.95 23.51 14.34
C SER A 148 11.23 22.73 14.06
N GLU A 149 12.10 22.58 15.06
CA GLU A 149 13.32 21.77 14.93
C GLU A 149 13.04 20.29 14.69
N ILE A 150 12.08 19.70 15.42
CA ILE A 150 11.68 18.30 15.25
C ILE A 150 11.13 18.10 13.84
N THR A 151 10.27 18.99 13.38
CA THR A 151 9.66 18.92 12.04
C THR A 151 10.71 18.93 10.94
N ILE A 152 11.68 19.86 11.02
CA ILE A 152 12.80 19.95 10.07
C ILE A 152 13.68 18.70 10.10
N LYS A 153 13.76 17.99 11.24
CA LYS A 153 14.57 16.78 11.39
C LYS A 153 13.83 15.50 11.01
N SER A 154 12.51 15.46 11.15
CA SER A 154 11.72 14.22 11.02
C SER A 154 10.93 14.13 9.72
N VAL A 155 10.47 15.25 9.15
CA VAL A 155 9.56 15.27 8.00
C VAL A 155 10.24 15.99 6.83
N THR A 156 11.38 15.45 6.40
CA THR A 156 12.04 15.90 5.17
C THR A 156 11.96 14.82 4.11
N ARG A 157 11.97 15.22 2.84
CA ARG A 157 12.00 14.27 1.72
C ARG A 157 13.19 13.33 1.81
N VAL A 158 14.34 13.81 2.31
CA VAL A 158 15.53 12.98 2.54
C VAL A 158 15.24 11.90 3.58
N LYS A 159 14.66 12.26 4.72
CA LYS A 159 14.32 11.30 5.78
C LYS A 159 13.27 10.30 5.33
N LEU A 160 12.20 10.75 4.68
CA LEU A 160 11.18 9.86 4.12
C LEU A 160 11.75 8.91 3.07
N ALA A 161 12.70 9.38 2.26
CA ALA A 161 13.39 8.52 1.32
C ALA A 161 14.27 7.48 2.05
N GLU A 162 15.03 7.88 3.08
CA GLU A 162 15.83 6.97 3.92
C GLU A 162 14.97 5.85 4.52
N GLU A 163 13.89 6.19 5.22
CA GLU A 163 12.94 5.22 5.79
C GLU A 163 12.40 4.27 4.71
N ALA A 164 12.05 4.82 3.56
CA ALA A 164 11.56 4.02 2.44
C ALA A 164 12.63 3.10 1.83
N ARG A 165 13.93 3.44 1.92
CA ARG A 165 15.03 2.54 1.52
C ARG A 165 15.19 1.39 2.50
N GLU A 166 15.09 1.67 3.80
CA GLU A 166 15.24 0.64 4.85
C GLU A 166 14.22 -0.49 4.67
N VAL A 167 13.00 -0.15 4.27
CA VAL A 167 11.93 -1.12 3.97
C VAL A 167 11.93 -1.62 2.51
N ARG A 168 12.94 -1.25 1.71
CA ARG A 168 13.09 -1.61 0.29
C ARG A 168 11.86 -1.26 -0.56
N LEU A 169 11.28 -0.09 -0.34
CA LEU A 169 10.05 0.38 -1.01
C LEU A 169 10.20 0.47 -2.53
N ALA A 170 11.42 0.73 -3.03
CA ALA A 170 11.71 0.79 -4.46
C ALA A 170 11.28 -0.48 -5.22
N SER A 171 11.41 -1.67 -4.59
CA SER A 171 10.97 -2.94 -5.18
C SER A 171 9.46 -3.06 -5.39
N LEU A 172 8.67 -2.25 -4.69
CA LEU A 172 7.22 -2.31 -4.67
C LEU A 172 6.57 -1.31 -5.63
N VAL A 173 7.34 -0.37 -6.16
CA VAL A 173 6.83 0.66 -7.07
C VAL A 173 6.37 0.01 -8.38
N ILE A 174 5.24 0.46 -8.89
CA ILE A 174 4.66 0.04 -10.17
C ILE A 174 5.03 1.07 -11.24
N HIS A 175 6.06 0.77 -12.01
CA HIS A 175 6.66 1.62 -13.05
C HIS A 175 6.91 0.82 -14.34
N THR A 176 7.24 1.50 -15.43
CA THR A 176 7.43 0.86 -16.75
C THR A 176 8.87 0.60 -17.14
N SER A 177 9.80 1.48 -16.77
CA SER A 177 11.10 1.55 -17.45
C SER A 177 12.29 1.86 -16.55
N LEU A 178 12.06 1.99 -15.24
CA LEU A 178 13.13 2.23 -14.27
C LEU A 178 13.61 0.91 -13.69
N THR A 179 14.85 0.86 -13.27
CA THR A 179 15.37 -0.18 -12.38
C THR A 179 15.09 0.17 -10.93
N GLU A 180 15.15 -0.83 -10.04
CA GLU A 180 14.99 -0.61 -8.60
C GLU A 180 16.02 0.42 -8.07
N SER A 181 17.27 0.35 -8.55
CA SER A 181 18.35 1.30 -8.22
C SER A 181 18.07 2.73 -8.70
N GLU A 182 17.49 2.90 -9.89
CA GLU A 182 17.08 4.22 -10.39
C GLU A 182 15.92 4.82 -9.60
N ILE A 183 15.04 4.00 -9.04
CA ILE A 183 13.97 4.47 -8.16
C ILE A 183 14.54 4.86 -6.80
N ASP A 184 15.37 4.01 -6.23
CA ASP A 184 15.95 4.20 -4.90
C ASP A 184 16.86 5.45 -4.81
N SER A 185 17.58 5.74 -5.90
CA SER A 185 18.39 6.97 -6.03
C SER A 185 17.57 8.24 -6.17
N ARG A 186 16.29 8.15 -6.57
CA ARG A 186 15.39 9.31 -6.73
C ARG A 186 14.60 9.55 -5.46
N ILE A 187 15.20 10.31 -4.54
CA ILE A 187 14.63 10.76 -3.26
C ILE A 187 13.15 11.14 -3.41
N ASP A 188 12.83 11.88 -4.47
CA ASP A 188 11.48 12.37 -4.68
C ASP A 188 10.42 11.29 -4.94
N LEU A 189 10.78 10.22 -5.66
CA LEU A 189 9.87 9.14 -5.97
C LEU A 189 9.65 8.27 -4.72
N THR A 190 10.73 7.96 -4.01
CA THR A 190 10.70 7.11 -2.83
C THR A 190 9.91 7.77 -1.69
N ALA A 191 10.23 9.04 -1.38
CA ALA A 191 9.49 9.81 -0.37
C ALA A 191 8.01 9.96 -0.72
N LYS A 192 7.70 10.29 -1.98
CA LYS A 192 6.31 10.43 -2.44
C LYS A 192 5.53 9.12 -2.35
N THR A 193 6.15 8.00 -2.68
CA THR A 193 5.50 6.68 -2.57
C THR A 193 5.21 6.35 -1.11
N TYR A 194 6.14 6.68 -0.21
CA TYR A 194 5.94 6.51 1.23
C TYR A 194 4.77 7.37 1.74
N GLU A 195 4.74 8.65 1.39
CA GLU A 195 3.60 9.55 1.67
C GLU A 195 2.30 8.95 1.11
N ALA A 196 2.30 8.46 -0.12
CA ALA A 196 1.11 7.88 -0.72
C ALA A 196 0.59 6.65 0.03
N LEU A 197 1.47 5.80 0.55
CA LEU A 197 1.07 4.66 1.38
C LEU A 197 0.41 5.12 2.69
N LEU A 198 0.97 6.14 3.35
CA LEU A 198 0.35 6.73 4.55
C LEU A 198 -1.03 7.33 4.23
N GLY A 199 -1.15 8.05 3.11
CA GLY A 199 -2.42 8.58 2.62
C GLY A 199 -3.44 7.49 2.32
N ALA A 200 -2.99 6.38 1.71
CA ALA A 200 -3.85 5.23 1.41
C ALA A 200 -4.41 4.61 2.70
N VAL A 201 -3.56 4.39 3.70
CA VAL A 201 -3.98 3.84 5.01
C VAL A 201 -5.00 4.77 5.67
N TYR A 202 -4.73 6.08 5.69
CA TYR A 202 -5.64 7.06 6.28
C TYR A 202 -7.04 7.02 5.63
N ILE A 203 -7.12 7.04 4.30
CA ILE A 203 -8.40 6.98 3.59
C ILE A 203 -9.12 5.64 3.80
N ASP A 204 -8.38 4.53 3.83
CA ASP A 204 -8.95 3.20 4.04
C ASP A 204 -9.54 3.02 5.46
N VAL A 205 -8.96 3.69 6.45
CA VAL A 205 -9.51 3.75 7.82
C VAL A 205 -10.78 4.60 7.86
N GLU A 206 -10.76 5.79 7.27
CA GLU A 206 -11.88 6.75 7.28
C GLU A 206 -13.08 6.33 6.44
N SER A 207 -12.89 5.47 5.43
CA SER A 207 -13.96 5.01 4.52
C SER A 207 -14.91 3.97 5.15
N ASN A 208 -15.13 4.04 6.47
CA ASN A 208 -16.07 3.20 7.22
C ASN A 208 -17.51 3.71 7.12
#